data_AF-A0A939WR53-F1
#
_entry.id   AF-A0A939WR53-F1
#
_cell.length_a   1.000
_cell.length_b   1.000
_cell.length_c   1.000
_cell.angle_alpha   90.00
_cell.angle_beta   90.00
_cell.angle_gamma   90.00
#
_symmetry.space_group_name_H-M   'P 1'
#
loop_
_entity.id
_entity.type
_entity.pdbx_description
1 polymer ?
#
loop_
_entity_poly.entity_id
_entity_poly.type
_entity_poly.pdbx_seq_one_letter_code
_entity_poly.pdbx_strand_id
1 'polypeptide(L)'
;MKTRLFSLIIFLATMSQIALAQTTVYKMNVKLKDGSIHTVKADDVMEVYFTASQPYDPSHPVTADVESIHAPKEGGTYTVHINSNIPLTTVGGNPDAIAIVDFFDHFLNRGPVSMTSNYDEGILTIIVNPTMNYTVNSRKVKLYDLEGTEAFSLTVSQDGDPDAMFISEDGNNYIASLAEATYNSHAAYRKADAEYTGLINLEGFKAPLQPYDYRVREIWYTLYQSINRNYPLMQHCDAQGMGVFRPMCSVLNALSYYQLVTFFGGVPYVTDNIDYAIRIAPDEIFNNLIEQLKASMGDMDEKVTGYVDSHEKMYSLSKDIARVVLADIYMYQGRYMEAKPLLEEIVNSNRYSLVNATDNLDPTCSEIIWSQAINSPTRANDNVVISYNNYLCIYQTYGDVLLSLAECENKLNNDTKAKEYMSQVATTKGIETTSTDIIAAISELRHRIQIDFGGYFAFLKRTGLAQSTLGLEEYQLLFPIPQDEVSRNPYMTQNPGYGATTR
;
A
#
# COMPACT_ATOMS: atom_id res chain seq x y z
N MET A 1 58.10 4.75 18.22
CA MET A 1 58.83 4.20 19.38
C MET A 1 57.83 3.83 20.46
N LYS A 2 57.78 2.53 20.82
CA LYS A 2 57.15 1.92 22.01
C LYS A 2 55.65 2.18 22.28
N THR A 3 54.77 1.57 21.50
CA THR A 3 53.59 0.81 21.99
C THR A 3 52.95 0.08 20.81
N ARG A 4 52.36 -1.10 21.03
CA ARG A 4 51.72 -2.01 20.05
C ARG A 4 52.57 -3.11 19.40
N LEU A 5 53.58 -3.60 20.14
CA LEU A 5 54.06 -4.99 20.00
C LEU A 5 53.19 -5.99 20.81
N PHE A 6 52.09 -5.53 21.41
CA PHE A 6 51.29 -6.30 22.38
C PHE A 6 49.98 -6.89 21.82
N SER A 7 49.59 -6.58 20.58
CA SER A 7 48.29 -7.01 20.04
C SER A 7 48.34 -8.27 19.18
N LEU A 8 49.53 -8.69 18.72
CA LEU A 8 49.67 -9.92 17.91
C LEU A 8 49.92 -11.17 18.79
N ILE A 9 50.48 -11.01 19.99
CA ILE A 9 50.73 -12.11 20.93
C ILE A 9 49.44 -12.52 21.67
N ILE A 10 48.48 -11.62 21.83
CA ILE A 10 47.18 -11.93 22.47
C ILE A 10 46.21 -12.60 21.50
N PHE A 11 46.28 -12.32 20.19
CA PHE A 11 45.40 -12.97 19.20
C PHE A 11 45.73 -14.46 18.96
N LEU A 12 46.99 -14.85 19.17
CA LEU A 12 47.42 -16.25 19.06
C LEU A 12 47.23 -17.08 20.34
N ALA A 13 46.92 -16.43 21.47
CA ALA A 13 46.73 -17.11 22.77
C ALA A 13 45.25 -17.38 23.12
N THR A 14 44.27 -16.83 22.39
CA THR A 14 42.83 -17.02 22.70
C THR A 14 42.07 -17.95 21.76
N MET A 15 42.72 -18.58 20.78
CA MET A 15 42.12 -19.60 19.92
C MET A 15 42.81 -20.95 20.12
N SER A 16 42.46 -21.63 21.22
CA SER A 16 42.60 -23.09 21.34
C SER A 16 41.53 -23.71 22.26
N GLN A 17 40.28 -23.55 21.86
CA GLN A 17 39.26 -24.61 21.83
C GLN A 17 38.67 -24.48 20.41
N ILE A 18 38.71 -25.42 19.47
CA ILE A 18 38.70 -26.88 19.47
C ILE A 18 39.58 -27.36 18.31
N ALA A 19 40.32 -28.43 18.57
CA ALA A 19 41.22 -29.09 17.63
C ALA A 19 40.48 -29.82 16.50
N LEU A 20 40.89 -29.57 15.26
CA LEU A 20 41.06 -30.55 14.17
C LEU A 20 41.44 -29.80 12.86
N ALA A 21 42.73 -29.81 12.51
CA ALA A 21 43.23 -30.02 11.14
C ALA A 21 44.75 -29.79 11.07
N GLN A 22 45.43 -30.89 10.74
CA GLN A 22 46.77 -31.05 10.18
C GLN A 22 47.47 -29.80 9.60
N THR A 23 48.70 -29.56 10.06
CA THR A 23 49.84 -28.87 9.39
C THR A 23 49.49 -27.99 8.19
N THR A 24 49.08 -26.74 8.44
CA THR A 24 49.02 -25.73 7.38
C THR A 24 50.36 -25.00 7.29
N VAL A 25 51.09 -25.26 6.20
CA VAL A 25 52.28 -24.46 5.83
C VAL A 25 51.77 -23.14 5.23
N TYR A 26 51.97 -22.03 5.94
CA TYR A 26 51.69 -20.70 5.40
C TYR A 26 52.77 -20.36 4.36
N LYS A 27 52.39 -20.27 3.08
CA LYS A 27 53.28 -19.80 2.01
C LYS A 27 53.25 -18.28 1.96
N MET A 28 54.33 -17.65 2.41
CA MET A 28 54.55 -16.23 2.16
C MET A 28 55.37 -16.09 0.86
N ASN A 29 54.75 -15.51 -0.18
CA ASN A 29 55.45 -15.22 -1.44
C ASN A 29 56.02 -13.80 -1.35
N VAL A 30 57.32 -13.69 -1.16
CA VAL A 30 58.01 -12.39 -1.17
C VAL A 30 58.53 -12.15 -2.59
N LYS A 31 58.07 -11.08 -3.24
CA LYS A 31 58.54 -10.65 -4.56
C LYS A 31 59.72 -9.70 -4.36
N LEU A 32 60.90 -10.09 -4.82
CA LEU A 32 62.09 -9.24 -4.72
C LEU A 32 62.15 -8.25 -5.91
N LYS A 33 63.00 -7.22 -5.81
CA LYS A 33 63.11 -6.14 -6.82
C LYS A 33 63.50 -6.62 -8.23
N ASP A 34 63.97 -7.85 -8.37
CA ASP A 34 64.30 -8.49 -9.65
C ASP A 34 63.15 -9.34 -10.22
N GLY A 35 62.00 -9.38 -9.54
CA GLY A 35 60.81 -10.12 -9.97
C GLY A 35 60.79 -11.60 -9.58
N SER A 36 61.82 -12.12 -8.91
CA SER A 36 61.83 -13.51 -8.43
C SER A 36 60.89 -13.72 -7.23
N ILE A 37 60.23 -14.89 -7.18
CA ILE A 37 59.33 -15.30 -6.09
C ILE A 37 59.98 -16.46 -5.34
N HIS A 38 60.20 -16.30 -4.04
CA HIS A 38 60.66 -17.36 -3.15
C HIS A 38 59.60 -17.70 -2.08
N THR A 39 59.40 -19.00 -1.85
CA THR A 39 58.58 -19.52 -0.73
C THR A 39 59.51 -19.84 0.44
N VAL A 40 59.31 -19.19 1.58
CA VAL A 40 60.12 -19.39 2.81
C VAL A 40 59.29 -20.14 3.84
N LYS A 41 59.91 -21.06 4.60
CA LYS A 41 59.27 -21.71 5.75
C LYS A 41 59.28 -20.76 6.95
N ALA A 42 58.22 -20.79 7.76
CA ALA A 42 58.04 -19.86 8.88
C ALA A 42 59.21 -19.86 9.88
N ASP A 43 59.85 -21.02 10.07
CA ASP A 43 60.96 -21.19 11.02
C ASP A 43 62.28 -20.56 10.55
N ASP A 44 62.39 -20.18 9.28
CA ASP A 44 63.60 -19.61 8.66
C ASP A 44 63.56 -18.07 8.55
N VAL A 45 62.51 -17.40 9.06
CA VAL A 45 62.30 -15.94 8.95
C VAL A 45 62.89 -15.21 10.16
N MET A 46 64.06 -14.60 10.00
CA MET A 46 64.76 -13.84 11.06
C MET A 46 64.22 -12.41 11.28
N GLU A 47 63.69 -11.75 10.23
CA GLU A 47 63.13 -10.40 10.30
C GLU A 47 62.15 -10.19 9.14
N VAL A 48 61.00 -9.56 9.40
CA VAL A 48 60.04 -9.13 8.38
C VAL A 48 60.07 -7.61 8.29
N TYR A 49 60.48 -7.07 7.15
CA TYR A 49 60.44 -5.64 6.88
C TYR A 49 59.01 -5.25 6.50
N PHE A 50 58.33 -4.52 7.37
CA PHE A 50 57.15 -3.74 7.00
C PHE A 50 57.64 -2.35 6.63
N THR A 51 57.55 -1.97 5.35
CA THR A 51 57.53 -0.54 5.02
C THR A 51 56.26 0.03 5.62
N ALA A 52 56.40 0.84 6.66
CA ALA A 52 55.29 1.64 7.16
C ALA A 52 54.80 2.51 5.98
N SER A 53 53.60 2.22 5.47
CA SER A 53 52.90 3.17 4.63
C SER A 53 52.73 4.44 5.45
N GLN A 54 53.10 5.59 4.87
CA GLN A 54 52.73 6.87 5.47
C GLN A 54 51.20 6.91 5.53
N PRO A 55 50.58 7.25 6.68
CA PRO A 55 49.14 7.48 6.73
C PRO A 55 48.77 8.59 5.74
N TYR A 56 47.57 8.53 5.17
CA TYR A 56 47.11 9.54 4.23
C TYR A 56 47.24 10.95 4.83
N ASP A 57 48.01 11.81 4.16
CA ASP A 57 48.17 13.23 4.50
C ASP A 57 47.23 14.07 3.62
N PRO A 58 46.19 14.70 4.20
CA PRO A 58 45.20 15.48 3.44
C PRO A 58 45.80 16.68 2.68
N SER A 59 47.06 17.07 2.95
CA SER A 59 47.76 18.15 2.24
C SER A 59 48.23 17.75 0.83
N HIS A 60 48.23 16.47 0.50
CA HIS A 60 48.57 15.93 -0.82
C HIS A 60 47.44 15.00 -1.31
N PRO A 61 46.36 15.57 -1.88
CA PRO A 61 45.16 14.80 -2.17
C PRO A 61 45.39 13.77 -3.29
N VAL A 62 44.75 12.61 -3.16
CA VAL A 62 44.58 11.67 -4.28
C VAL A 62 43.69 12.33 -5.33
N THR A 63 44.15 12.38 -6.58
CA THR A 63 43.42 13.03 -7.68
C THR A 63 43.11 12.05 -8.79
N ALA A 64 42.00 12.25 -9.50
CA ALA A 64 41.63 11.51 -10.70
C ALA A 64 41.66 12.41 -11.94
N ASP A 65 41.76 11.81 -13.11
CA ASP A 65 41.61 12.49 -14.41
C ASP A 65 40.17 12.90 -14.72
N VAL A 66 39.19 12.39 -13.97
CA VAL A 66 37.78 12.77 -14.03
C VAL A 66 37.20 13.05 -12.64
N GLU A 67 36.24 13.97 -12.58
CA GLU A 67 35.54 14.31 -11.33
C GLU A 67 34.35 13.37 -11.02
N SER A 68 33.76 12.79 -12.07
CA SER A 68 32.62 11.86 -11.96
C SER A 68 32.49 11.01 -13.22
N ILE A 69 31.74 9.91 -13.12
CA ILE A 69 31.29 9.12 -14.26
C ILE A 69 29.78 9.29 -14.43
N HIS A 70 29.35 9.39 -15.67
CA HIS A 70 27.95 9.28 -16.04
C HIS A 70 27.79 8.15 -17.05
N ALA A 71 26.97 7.17 -16.69
CA ALA A 71 26.71 5.97 -17.49
C ALA A 71 25.30 6.00 -18.09
N PRO A 72 25.12 5.56 -19.35
CA PRO A 72 23.79 5.36 -19.91
C PRO A 72 23.12 4.15 -19.24
N LYS A 73 21.84 3.94 -19.52
CA LYS A 73 21.04 2.87 -18.91
C LYS A 73 21.60 1.47 -19.20
N GLU A 74 22.25 1.27 -20.34
CA GLU A 74 22.90 0.02 -20.74
C GLU A 74 24.17 -0.28 -19.93
N GLY A 75 24.68 0.70 -19.17
CA GLY A 75 25.93 0.60 -18.44
C GLY A 75 27.16 0.74 -19.33
N GLY A 76 28.30 0.23 -18.87
CA GLY A 76 29.56 0.33 -19.59
C GLY A 76 30.79 0.09 -18.72
N THR A 77 31.95 0.08 -19.37
CA THR A 77 33.26 -0.02 -18.71
C THR A 77 33.96 1.32 -18.77
N TYR A 78 34.43 1.79 -17.62
CA TYR A 78 35.10 3.08 -17.46
C TYR A 78 36.45 2.88 -16.82
N THR A 79 37.43 3.63 -17.30
CA THR A 79 38.80 3.60 -16.80
C THR A 79 39.15 5.00 -16.29
N VAL A 80 39.60 5.08 -15.05
CA VAL A 80 39.95 6.33 -14.37
C VAL A 80 41.40 6.24 -13.93
N HIS A 81 42.21 7.24 -14.30
CA HIS A 81 43.60 7.32 -13.89
C HIS A 81 43.69 8.06 -12.55
N ILE A 82 44.15 7.35 -11.53
CA ILE A 82 44.33 7.84 -10.17
C ILE A 82 45.80 8.18 -9.96
N ASN A 83 46.07 9.45 -9.65
CA ASN A 83 47.37 9.91 -9.20
C ASN A 83 47.39 9.91 -7.66
N SER A 84 48.24 9.06 -7.09
CA SER A 84 48.40 8.90 -5.64
C SER A 84 49.87 8.75 -5.28
N ASN A 85 50.28 9.37 -4.18
CA ASN A 85 51.59 9.19 -3.56
C ASN A 85 51.61 8.07 -2.50
N ILE A 86 50.47 7.43 -2.23
CA ILE A 86 50.31 6.31 -1.30
C ILE A 86 49.67 5.09 -2.00
N PRO A 87 49.95 3.86 -1.55
CA PRO A 87 49.21 2.69 -1.99
C PRO A 87 47.74 2.77 -1.59
N LEU A 88 46.84 2.34 -2.49
CA LEU A 88 45.39 2.36 -2.29
C LEU A 88 44.76 0.98 -2.52
N THR A 89 43.58 0.77 -1.94
CA THR A 89 42.77 -0.44 -2.11
C THR A 89 41.28 -0.12 -2.19
N THR A 90 40.50 -1.00 -2.81
CA THR A 90 39.02 -0.93 -2.82
C THR A 90 38.39 -1.54 -1.56
N VAL A 91 39.19 -2.21 -0.71
CA VAL A 91 38.73 -2.85 0.53
C VAL A 91 38.90 -1.89 1.70
N GLY A 92 37.81 -1.30 2.18
CA GLY A 92 37.82 -0.41 3.36
C GLY A 92 37.88 -1.16 4.69
N GLY A 93 38.34 -0.49 5.75
CA GLY A 93 38.20 -0.98 7.11
C GLY A 93 36.72 -0.96 7.52
N ASN A 94 36.19 -2.10 7.96
CA ASN A 94 34.76 -2.34 8.15
C ASN A 94 34.09 -1.34 9.12
N PRO A 95 33.20 -0.44 8.65
CA PRO A 95 32.29 0.29 9.50
C PRO A 95 30.88 -0.20 9.16
N ASP A 96 30.55 -1.44 9.55
CA ASP A 96 29.16 -1.90 9.54
C ASP A 96 28.38 -1.11 10.61
N ALA A 97 28.08 0.15 10.30
CA ALA A 97 26.93 0.80 10.89
C ALA A 97 25.72 0.07 10.33
N ILE A 98 25.01 -0.66 11.20
CA ILE A 98 23.69 -1.20 10.88
C ILE A 98 22.81 0.02 10.58
N ALA A 99 22.67 0.36 9.30
CA ALA A 99 21.67 1.33 8.89
C ALA A 99 20.31 0.69 9.14
N ILE A 100 19.49 1.35 9.97
CA ILE A 100 18.06 1.04 10.01
C ILE A 100 17.52 1.57 8.68
N VAL A 101 17.30 0.68 7.74
CA VAL A 101 16.73 1.03 6.44
C VAL A 101 15.22 1.07 6.58
N ASP A 102 14.60 2.18 6.16
CA ASP A 102 13.14 2.28 6.11
C ASP A 102 12.64 1.33 5.01
N PHE A 103 11.58 0.57 5.28
CA PHE A 103 10.94 -0.25 4.26
C PHE A 103 10.60 0.55 3.00
N PHE A 104 10.18 1.81 3.15
CA PHE A 104 9.81 2.67 2.03
C PHE A 104 11.00 3.12 1.16
N ASP A 105 12.24 2.97 1.64
CA ASP A 105 13.43 3.19 0.82
C ASP A 105 13.59 2.14 -0.29
N HIS A 106 13.01 0.95 -0.08
CA HIS A 106 13.03 -0.17 -1.03
C HIS A 106 11.69 -0.38 -1.75
N PHE A 107 10.68 0.45 -1.48
CA PHE A 107 9.35 0.31 -2.06
C PHE A 107 9.33 0.56 -3.58
N LEU A 108 9.97 1.64 -3.99
CA LEU A 108 10.18 1.94 -5.41
C LEU A 108 11.37 1.14 -5.91
N ASN A 109 11.36 0.79 -7.19
CA ASN A 109 12.49 0.14 -7.84
C ASN A 109 13.58 1.18 -8.15
N ARG A 110 14.22 1.64 -7.08
CA ARG A 110 15.34 2.58 -7.08
C ARG A 110 16.35 2.12 -6.05
N GLY A 111 17.62 2.11 -6.43
CA GLY A 111 18.72 1.62 -5.62
C GLY A 111 20.03 2.19 -6.11
N PRO A 112 21.15 1.87 -5.44
CA PRO A 112 22.47 2.31 -5.88
C PRO A 112 22.83 1.71 -7.24
N VAL A 113 23.71 2.38 -7.97
CA VAL A 113 24.22 1.88 -9.26
C VAL A 113 24.88 0.52 -9.07
N SER A 114 24.42 -0.48 -9.83
CA SER A 114 24.97 -1.83 -9.83
C SER A 114 26.30 -1.83 -10.58
N MET A 115 27.40 -1.96 -9.86
CA MET A 115 28.74 -1.88 -10.43
C MET A 115 29.73 -2.75 -9.68
N THR A 116 30.81 -3.10 -10.36
CA THR A 116 32.05 -3.60 -9.75
C THR A 116 33.19 -2.64 -10.05
N SER A 117 34.18 -2.61 -9.16
CA SER A 117 35.36 -1.77 -9.32
C SER A 117 36.62 -2.55 -8.95
N ASN A 118 37.66 -2.44 -9.77
CA ASN A 118 38.98 -2.98 -9.49
C ASN A 118 40.01 -1.85 -9.61
N TYR A 119 40.97 -1.82 -8.69
CA TYR A 119 42.06 -0.85 -8.70
C TYR A 119 43.39 -1.59 -8.81
N ASP A 120 44.18 -1.28 -9.84
CA ASP A 120 45.50 -1.86 -10.06
C ASP A 120 46.44 -0.80 -10.65
N GLU A 121 47.62 -0.65 -10.04
CA GLU A 121 48.72 0.22 -10.51
C GLU A 121 48.29 1.62 -11.02
N GLY A 122 47.45 2.35 -10.28
CA GLY A 122 47.03 3.71 -10.66
C GLY A 122 45.82 3.76 -11.60
N ILE A 123 45.27 2.61 -12.00
CA ILE A 123 44.11 2.51 -12.88
C ILE A 123 42.93 1.94 -12.08
N LEU A 124 41.86 2.73 -11.98
CA LEU A 124 40.57 2.31 -11.44
C LEU A 124 39.65 1.94 -12.60
N THR A 125 39.35 0.64 -12.73
CA THR A 125 38.39 0.12 -13.70
C THR A 125 37.04 -0.08 -13.02
N ILE A 126 36.00 0.56 -13.56
CA ILE A 126 34.63 0.49 -13.06
C ILE A 126 33.75 -0.13 -14.15
N ILE A 127 33.06 -1.21 -13.82
CA ILE A 127 32.10 -1.87 -14.71
C ILE A 127 30.71 -1.58 -14.15
N VAL A 128 29.95 -0.77 -14.87
CA VAL A 128 28.55 -0.44 -14.57
C VAL A 128 27.67 -1.42 -15.34
N ASN A 129 26.82 -2.16 -14.63
CA ASN A 129 25.85 -3.06 -15.23
C ASN A 129 24.65 -2.28 -15.79
N PRO A 130 23.85 -2.86 -16.71
CA PRO A 130 22.56 -2.28 -17.09
C PRO A 130 21.70 -1.96 -15.87
N THR A 131 21.06 -0.80 -15.87
CA THR A 131 20.22 -0.36 -14.74
C THR A 131 18.93 -1.18 -14.69
N MET A 132 18.45 -1.40 -13.48
CA MET A 132 17.06 -1.82 -13.23
C MET A 132 16.25 -0.68 -12.60
N ASN A 133 16.86 0.50 -12.41
CA ASN A 133 16.23 1.61 -11.71
C ASN A 133 15.38 2.44 -12.66
N TYR A 134 14.19 2.83 -12.21
CA TYR A 134 13.30 3.69 -12.99
C TYR A 134 13.84 5.12 -13.16
N THR A 135 14.49 5.65 -12.12
CA THR A 135 15.06 7.00 -12.13
C THR A 135 16.59 6.98 -12.16
N VAL A 136 17.17 8.12 -12.54
CA VAL A 136 18.62 8.38 -12.38
C VAL A 136 19.04 8.12 -10.93
N ASN A 137 20.18 7.46 -10.77
CA ASN A 137 20.75 7.12 -9.48
C ASN A 137 22.27 7.33 -9.48
N SER A 138 22.88 7.26 -8.29
CA SER A 138 24.33 7.36 -8.16
C SER A 138 24.88 6.50 -7.03
N ARG A 139 26.14 6.13 -7.14
CA ARG A 139 26.91 5.43 -6.10
C ARG A 139 28.36 5.91 -6.15
N LYS A 140 28.99 6.02 -4.98
CA LYS A 140 30.40 6.36 -4.87
C LYS A 140 31.27 5.10 -4.89
N VAL A 141 32.31 5.11 -5.72
CA VAL A 141 33.44 4.18 -5.62
C VAL A 141 34.47 4.82 -4.71
N LYS A 142 34.87 4.11 -3.65
CA LYS A 142 35.81 4.61 -2.65
C LYS A 142 37.13 3.86 -2.75
N LEU A 143 38.23 4.58 -2.59
CA LEU A 143 39.56 4.02 -2.39
C LEU A 143 40.05 4.39 -1.01
N TYR A 144 40.68 3.43 -0.36
CA TYR A 144 41.18 3.53 1.00
C TYR A 144 42.69 3.41 1.01
N ASP A 145 43.34 4.04 1.98
CA ASP A 145 44.73 3.73 2.30
C ASP A 145 44.85 2.34 2.96
N LEU A 146 46.09 1.88 3.17
CA LEU A 146 46.34 0.57 3.78
C LEU A 146 45.94 0.49 5.27
N GLU A 147 45.59 1.61 5.90
CA GLU A 147 45.05 1.67 7.26
C GLU A 147 43.51 1.62 7.27
N GLY A 148 42.88 1.62 6.09
CA GLY A 148 41.43 1.57 5.91
C GLY A 148 40.74 2.94 5.95
N THR A 149 41.50 4.04 5.92
CA THR A 149 40.96 5.41 5.87
C THR A 149 40.56 5.77 4.44
N GLU A 150 39.38 6.36 4.25
CA GLU A 150 38.92 6.84 2.94
C GLU A 150 39.88 7.93 2.42
N ALA A 151 40.58 7.64 1.32
CA ALA A 151 41.54 8.55 0.70
C ALA A 151 40.98 9.22 -0.56
N PHE A 152 40.01 8.59 -1.22
CA PHE A 152 39.38 9.09 -2.44
C PHE A 152 37.97 8.54 -2.63
N SER A 153 37.09 9.33 -3.24
CA SER A 153 35.76 8.89 -3.65
C SER A 153 35.39 9.47 -5.02
N LEU A 154 34.91 8.62 -5.92
CA LEU A 154 34.40 9.02 -7.24
C LEU A 154 32.90 8.73 -7.33
N THR A 155 32.10 9.73 -7.68
CA THR A 155 30.67 9.54 -7.91
C THR A 155 30.46 8.97 -9.31
N VAL A 156 29.71 7.87 -9.38
CA VAL A 156 29.22 7.28 -10.62
C VAL A 156 27.70 7.45 -10.64
N SER A 157 27.19 8.19 -11.61
CA SER A 157 25.77 8.32 -11.90
C SER A 157 25.38 7.44 -13.08
N GLN A 158 24.14 6.98 -13.11
CA GLN A 158 23.59 6.21 -14.21
C GLN A 158 22.20 6.73 -14.58
N ASP A 159 21.90 6.79 -15.89
CA ASP A 159 20.55 7.04 -16.37
C ASP A 159 19.57 5.97 -15.88
N GLY A 160 18.34 6.37 -15.58
CA GLY A 160 17.25 5.44 -15.30
C GLY A 160 16.72 4.79 -16.58
N ASP A 161 16.06 3.65 -16.45
CA ASP A 161 15.33 3.02 -17.54
C ASP A 161 13.82 3.25 -17.36
N PRO A 162 13.17 4.08 -18.20
CA PRO A 162 11.72 4.30 -18.12
C PRO A 162 10.89 3.03 -18.33
N ASP A 163 11.48 2.00 -18.97
CA ASP A 163 10.84 0.69 -19.20
C ASP A 163 11.00 -0.26 -17.99
N ALA A 164 11.82 0.09 -17.00
CA ALA A 164 11.95 -0.69 -15.78
C ALA A 164 10.68 -0.61 -14.92
N MET A 165 10.41 -1.67 -14.15
CA MET A 165 9.30 -1.67 -13.21
C MET A 165 9.41 -0.48 -12.26
N PHE A 166 8.34 0.29 -12.10
CA PHE A 166 8.31 1.45 -11.19
C PHE A 166 8.41 1.01 -9.71
N ILE A 167 7.77 -0.11 -9.38
CA ILE A 167 7.66 -0.66 -8.03
C ILE A 167 8.57 -1.89 -7.89
N SER A 168 9.25 -2.02 -6.75
CA SER A 168 10.07 -3.19 -6.43
C SER A 168 9.20 -4.42 -6.12
N GLU A 169 9.83 -5.58 -5.86
CA GLU A 169 9.12 -6.75 -5.36
C GLU A 169 8.47 -6.47 -3.99
N ASP A 170 9.18 -5.79 -3.09
CA ASP A 170 8.68 -5.40 -1.77
C ASP A 170 7.47 -4.45 -1.86
N GLY A 171 7.55 -3.44 -2.73
CA GLY A 171 6.43 -2.55 -3.00
C GLY A 171 5.23 -3.28 -3.61
N ASN A 172 5.46 -4.23 -4.52
CA ASN A 172 4.39 -5.06 -5.08
C ASN A 172 3.71 -5.92 -4.00
N ASN A 173 4.49 -6.56 -3.12
CA ASN A 173 3.96 -7.32 -1.99
C ASN A 173 3.13 -6.43 -1.04
N TYR A 174 3.55 -5.18 -0.84
CA TYR A 174 2.79 -4.22 -0.05
C TYR A 174 1.45 -3.86 -0.70
N ILE A 175 1.45 -3.52 -1.99
CA ILE A 175 0.22 -3.22 -2.74
C ILE A 175 -0.72 -4.43 -2.78
N ALA A 176 -0.17 -5.65 -2.94
CA ALA A 176 -0.95 -6.88 -2.87
C ALA A 176 -1.64 -7.04 -1.51
N SER A 177 -0.91 -6.79 -0.42
CA SER A 177 -1.46 -6.88 0.93
C SER A 177 -2.53 -5.82 1.23
N LEU A 178 -2.37 -4.62 0.66
CA LEU A 178 -3.35 -3.54 0.72
C LEU A 178 -4.62 -3.89 -0.08
N ALA A 179 -4.46 -4.48 -1.26
CA ALA A 179 -5.56 -4.98 -2.07
C ALA A 179 -6.32 -6.11 -1.33
N GLU A 180 -5.62 -7.03 -0.67
CA GLU A 180 -6.23 -8.09 0.14
C GLU A 180 -7.00 -7.52 1.34
N ALA A 181 -6.45 -6.54 2.05
CA ALA A 181 -7.13 -5.91 3.17
C ALA A 181 -8.40 -5.16 2.74
N THR A 182 -8.34 -4.46 1.60
CA THR A 182 -9.49 -3.79 0.98
C THR A 182 -10.58 -4.80 0.67
N TYR A 183 -10.24 -5.89 -0.04
CA TYR A 183 -11.15 -6.99 -0.33
C TYR A 183 -11.80 -7.56 0.93
N ASN A 184 -10.99 -7.96 1.92
CA ASN A 184 -11.50 -8.58 3.15
C ASN A 184 -12.47 -7.65 3.90
N SER A 185 -12.14 -6.36 3.98
CA SER A 185 -13.00 -5.37 4.62
C SER A 185 -14.33 -5.18 3.90
N HIS A 186 -14.31 -5.11 2.56
CA HIS A 186 -15.52 -4.92 1.77
C HIS A 186 -16.38 -6.20 1.73
N ALA A 187 -15.74 -7.37 1.72
CA ALA A 187 -16.42 -8.65 1.82
C ALA A 187 -17.12 -8.84 3.19
N ALA A 188 -16.49 -8.42 4.29
CA ALA A 188 -17.13 -8.40 5.59
C ALA A 188 -18.29 -7.39 5.64
N TYR A 189 -18.10 -6.20 5.06
CA TYR A 189 -19.12 -5.16 4.97
C TYR A 189 -20.36 -5.62 4.21
N ARG A 190 -20.22 -6.11 2.97
CA ARG A 190 -21.34 -6.56 2.14
C ARG A 190 -22.09 -7.74 2.76
N LYS A 191 -21.38 -8.68 3.39
CA LYS A 191 -21.98 -9.82 4.10
C LYS A 191 -22.86 -9.32 5.24
N ALA A 192 -22.32 -8.44 6.08
CA ALA A 192 -23.04 -7.87 7.20
C ALA A 192 -24.24 -7.02 6.75
N ASP A 193 -24.09 -6.21 5.70
CA ASP A 193 -25.18 -5.44 5.11
C ASP A 193 -26.30 -6.37 4.63
N ALA A 194 -25.97 -7.41 3.86
CA ALA A 194 -26.93 -8.34 3.31
C ALA A 194 -27.65 -9.15 4.40
N GLU A 195 -26.94 -9.60 5.43
CA GLU A 195 -27.53 -10.31 6.58
C GLU A 195 -28.46 -9.40 7.38
N TYR A 196 -27.98 -8.19 7.72
CA TYR A 196 -28.71 -7.27 8.61
C TYR A 196 -29.97 -6.69 7.95
N THR A 197 -29.97 -6.59 6.62
CA THR A 197 -31.12 -6.08 5.84
C THR A 197 -32.04 -7.17 5.33
N GLY A 198 -31.72 -8.45 5.57
CA GLY A 198 -32.52 -9.58 5.09
C GLY A 198 -32.42 -9.85 3.58
N LEU A 199 -31.44 -9.25 2.89
CA LEU A 199 -31.14 -9.60 1.50
C LEU A 199 -30.70 -11.06 1.37
N ILE A 200 -30.04 -11.58 2.41
CA ILE A 200 -29.78 -13.01 2.59
C ILE A 200 -30.32 -13.47 3.93
N ASN A 201 -30.95 -14.65 3.92
CA ASN A 201 -31.45 -15.30 5.13
C ASN A 201 -30.52 -16.44 5.52
N LEU A 202 -29.57 -16.16 6.42
CA LEU A 202 -28.71 -17.18 7.00
C LEU A 202 -29.31 -17.74 8.28
N GLU A 203 -29.30 -19.06 8.38
CA GLU A 203 -29.77 -19.75 9.58
C GLU A 203 -28.99 -19.26 10.81
N GLY A 204 -29.71 -18.81 11.84
CA GLY A 204 -29.12 -18.33 13.10
C GLY A 204 -28.73 -16.84 13.13
N PHE A 205 -28.85 -16.09 12.03
CA PHE A 205 -28.71 -14.63 12.08
C PHE A 205 -29.86 -13.98 12.87
N LYS A 206 -29.54 -13.05 13.78
CA LYS A 206 -30.53 -12.25 14.51
C LYS A 206 -30.02 -10.82 14.68
N ALA A 207 -30.77 -9.85 14.15
CA ALA A 207 -30.62 -8.45 14.51
C ALA A 207 -31.38 -8.15 15.82
N PRO A 208 -30.93 -7.19 16.65
CA PRO A 208 -29.68 -6.44 16.49
C PRO A 208 -28.45 -7.28 16.89
N LEU A 209 -27.32 -7.00 16.24
CA LEU A 209 -26.03 -7.58 16.62
C LEU A 209 -25.64 -7.15 18.04
N GLN A 210 -24.85 -7.98 18.73
CA GLN A 210 -24.41 -7.73 20.11
C GLN A 210 -22.92 -7.30 20.14
N PRO A 211 -22.45 -6.57 21.17
CA PRO A 211 -21.04 -6.12 21.26
C PRO A 211 -19.99 -7.22 21.20
N TYR A 212 -20.34 -8.44 21.60
CA TYR A 212 -19.48 -9.63 21.59
C TYR A 212 -19.64 -10.49 20.31
N ASP A 213 -20.49 -10.07 19.38
CA ASP A 213 -20.71 -10.80 18.14
C ASP A 213 -19.44 -10.80 17.27
N TYR A 214 -19.06 -11.96 16.74
CA TYR A 214 -17.85 -12.08 15.95
C TYR A 214 -17.91 -11.23 14.67
N ARG A 215 -19.10 -11.02 14.10
CA ARG A 215 -19.31 -10.22 12.88
C ARG A 215 -18.99 -8.76 13.13
N VAL A 216 -19.49 -8.21 14.23
CA VAL A 216 -19.20 -6.84 14.70
C VAL A 216 -17.69 -6.63 14.79
N ARG A 217 -17.00 -7.58 15.41
CA ARG A 217 -15.55 -7.58 15.58
C ARG A 217 -14.80 -7.74 14.25
N GLU A 218 -15.24 -8.62 13.37
CA GLU A 218 -14.62 -8.87 12.06
C GLU A 218 -14.70 -7.64 11.15
N ILE A 219 -15.88 -7.03 11.01
CA ILE A 219 -16.10 -5.81 10.22
C ILE A 219 -15.17 -4.70 10.72
N TRP A 220 -15.18 -4.45 12.03
CA TRP A 220 -14.33 -3.43 12.65
C TRP A 220 -12.84 -3.66 12.36
N TYR A 221 -12.32 -4.85 12.66
CA TYR A 221 -10.90 -5.13 12.50
C TYR A 221 -10.45 -5.15 11.05
N THR A 222 -11.26 -5.62 10.11
CA THR A 222 -10.89 -5.65 8.69
C THR A 222 -10.85 -4.26 8.09
N LEU A 223 -11.81 -3.39 8.43
CA LEU A 223 -11.82 -1.98 7.99
C LEU A 223 -10.61 -1.22 8.55
N TYR A 224 -10.31 -1.35 9.84
CA TYR A 224 -9.12 -0.72 10.42
C TYR A 224 -7.81 -1.32 9.90
N GLN A 225 -7.77 -2.60 9.53
CA GLN A 225 -6.59 -3.17 8.86
C GLN A 225 -6.35 -2.53 7.48
N SER A 226 -7.41 -2.27 6.70
CA SER A 226 -7.28 -1.54 5.43
C SER A 226 -6.71 -0.12 5.67
N ILE A 227 -7.30 0.62 6.61
CA ILE A 227 -6.86 1.99 6.97
C ILE A 227 -5.40 2.00 7.45
N ASN A 228 -5.03 1.09 8.36
CA ASN A 228 -3.68 1.03 8.93
C ASN A 228 -2.61 0.60 7.91
N ARG A 229 -2.99 -0.07 6.81
CA ARG A 229 -2.08 -0.37 5.69
C ARG A 229 -1.96 0.80 4.71
N ASN A 230 -3.01 1.59 4.53
CA ASN A 230 -2.95 2.80 3.71
C ASN A 230 -2.14 3.90 4.38
N TYR A 231 -2.21 3.98 5.72
CA TYR A 231 -1.66 5.11 6.46
C TYR A 231 -0.14 5.32 6.27
N PRO A 232 0.74 4.32 6.48
CA PRO A 232 2.18 4.50 6.29
C PRO A 232 2.52 4.84 4.83
N LEU A 233 1.83 4.23 3.86
CA LEU A 233 2.02 4.54 2.45
C LEU A 233 1.69 6.02 2.17
N MET A 234 0.58 6.50 2.72
CA MET A 234 0.14 7.89 2.57
C MET A 234 1.09 8.90 3.22
N GLN A 235 1.72 8.57 4.36
CA GLN A 235 2.76 9.41 4.98
C GLN A 235 4.00 9.56 4.09
N HIS A 236 4.34 8.54 3.30
CA HIS A 236 5.55 8.51 2.47
C HIS A 236 5.32 8.94 1.02
N CYS A 237 4.05 9.04 0.58
CA CYS A 237 3.67 9.41 -0.79
C CYS A 237 4.47 10.61 -1.33
N ASP A 238 4.42 11.75 -0.66
CA ASP A 238 5.00 12.97 -1.26
C ASP A 238 6.52 13.05 -1.04
N ALA A 239 7.01 12.69 0.15
CA ALA A 239 8.42 12.82 0.52
C ALA A 239 9.34 11.88 -0.27
N GLN A 240 8.82 10.73 -0.72
CA GLN A 240 9.60 9.67 -1.35
C GLN A 240 9.36 9.55 -2.87
N GLY A 241 8.70 10.52 -3.51
CA GLY A 241 8.36 10.41 -4.95
C GLY A 241 7.32 9.33 -5.25
N MET A 242 6.50 9.02 -4.26
CA MET A 242 5.45 8.01 -4.23
C MET A 242 4.05 8.63 -4.39
N GLY A 243 3.96 9.88 -4.86
CA GLY A 243 2.71 10.66 -4.92
C GLY A 243 1.59 9.99 -5.71
N VAL A 244 1.94 9.14 -6.69
CA VAL A 244 0.98 8.36 -7.50
C VAL A 244 0.07 7.45 -6.67
N PHE A 245 0.48 7.05 -5.45
CA PHE A 245 -0.34 6.19 -4.58
C PHE A 245 -1.33 6.96 -3.72
N ARG A 246 -1.19 8.29 -3.62
CA ARG A 246 -2.04 9.14 -2.76
C ARG A 246 -3.51 9.09 -3.16
N PRO A 247 -3.90 9.13 -4.46
CA PRO A 247 -5.30 9.03 -4.83
C PRO A 247 -5.92 7.68 -4.46
N MET A 248 -5.20 6.57 -4.69
CA MET A 248 -5.64 5.24 -4.25
C MET A 248 -5.87 5.21 -2.74
N CYS A 249 -4.86 5.60 -1.94
CA CYS A 249 -4.97 5.59 -0.48
C CYS A 249 -6.16 6.43 0.03
N SER A 250 -6.39 7.58 -0.59
CA SER A 250 -7.50 8.49 -0.23
C SER A 250 -8.87 7.87 -0.52
N VAL A 251 -9.03 7.23 -1.69
CA VAL A 251 -10.27 6.52 -2.06
C VAL A 251 -10.54 5.35 -1.13
N LEU A 252 -9.53 4.53 -0.84
CA LEU A 252 -9.67 3.37 0.02
C LEU A 252 -9.99 3.75 1.47
N ASN A 253 -9.29 4.76 2.02
CA ASN A 253 -9.60 5.29 3.34
C ASN A 253 -11.03 5.83 3.40
N ALA A 254 -11.45 6.61 2.40
CA ALA A 254 -12.80 7.14 2.36
C ALA A 254 -13.87 6.06 2.28
N LEU A 255 -13.63 5.01 1.48
CA LEU A 255 -14.52 3.85 1.42
C LEU A 255 -14.61 3.13 2.77
N SER A 256 -13.46 2.82 3.40
CA SER A 256 -13.43 2.12 4.68
C SER A 256 -14.08 2.94 5.80
N TYR A 257 -13.84 4.25 5.85
CA TYR A 257 -14.50 5.11 6.83
C TYR A 257 -15.99 5.31 6.55
N TYR A 258 -16.41 5.40 5.29
CA TYR A 258 -17.83 5.42 4.95
C TYR A 258 -18.53 4.14 5.45
N GLN A 259 -17.93 2.98 5.23
CA GLN A 259 -18.44 1.70 5.73
C GLN A 259 -18.46 1.63 7.27
N LEU A 260 -17.41 2.12 7.94
CA LEU A 260 -17.38 2.23 9.40
C LEU A 260 -18.50 3.13 9.93
N VAL A 261 -18.63 4.35 9.38
CA VAL A 261 -19.59 5.34 9.86
C VAL A 261 -21.02 4.89 9.59
N THR A 262 -21.28 4.28 8.42
CA THR A 262 -22.60 3.74 8.07
C THR A 262 -23.00 2.52 8.89
N PHE A 263 -22.12 1.87 9.63
CA PHE A 263 -22.51 0.85 10.61
C PHE A 263 -22.44 1.34 12.05
N PHE A 264 -21.35 1.99 12.45
CA PHE A 264 -21.04 2.25 13.85
C PHE A 264 -21.25 3.71 14.28
N GLY A 265 -21.50 4.62 13.33
CA GLY A 265 -21.61 6.05 13.63
C GLY A 265 -20.24 6.63 13.93
N GLY A 266 -20.08 7.28 15.09
CA GLY A 266 -18.79 7.85 15.48
C GLY A 266 -17.76 6.76 15.77
N VAL A 267 -16.56 6.88 15.19
CA VAL A 267 -15.49 5.88 15.29
C VAL A 267 -14.12 6.54 15.46
N PRO A 268 -13.08 5.80 15.90
CA PRO A 268 -11.72 6.32 15.91
C PRO A 268 -11.23 6.77 14.53
N TYR A 269 -10.77 8.01 14.43
CA TYR A 269 -10.16 8.54 13.20
C TYR A 269 -8.64 8.52 13.33
N VAL A 270 -7.96 7.82 12.40
CA VAL A 270 -6.52 7.55 12.45
C VAL A 270 -5.83 8.54 11.51
N THR A 271 -5.17 9.54 12.10
CA THR A 271 -4.37 10.54 11.37
C THR A 271 -2.89 10.41 11.64
N ASP A 272 -2.51 9.67 12.67
CA ASP A 272 -1.14 9.48 13.17
C ASP A 272 -0.92 8.09 13.74
N ASN A 273 0.34 7.69 13.85
CA ASN A 273 0.74 6.47 14.56
C ASN A 273 0.59 6.70 16.08
N ILE A 274 -0.66 6.59 16.55
CA ILE A 274 -1.04 6.77 17.95
C ILE A 274 -1.52 5.46 18.53
N ASP A 275 -1.16 5.18 19.78
CA ASP A 275 -1.54 3.95 20.48
C ASP A 275 -3.06 3.80 20.60
N TYR A 276 -3.79 4.92 20.75
CA TYR A 276 -5.24 4.96 20.87
C TYR A 276 -5.82 6.17 20.12
N ALA A 277 -6.57 5.90 19.05
CA ALA A 277 -7.26 6.94 18.29
C ALA A 277 -8.55 7.40 18.98
N ILE A 278 -8.81 8.69 18.91
CA ILE A 278 -9.97 9.35 19.54
C ILE A 278 -11.20 9.08 18.70
N ARG A 279 -12.32 8.77 19.36
CA ARG A 279 -13.64 8.65 18.73
C ARG A 279 -14.09 10.00 18.18
N ILE A 280 -14.28 10.10 16.87
CA ILE A 280 -14.73 11.32 16.19
C ILE A 280 -16.18 11.15 15.71
N ALA A 281 -16.93 12.26 15.66
CA ALA A 281 -18.29 12.29 15.15
C ALA A 281 -18.33 12.01 13.63
N PRO A 282 -19.41 11.36 13.11
CA PRO A 282 -19.57 11.09 11.68
C PRO A 282 -19.30 12.28 10.75
N ASP A 283 -19.86 13.45 11.05
CA ASP A 283 -19.74 14.61 10.18
C ASP A 283 -18.32 15.16 10.07
N GLU A 284 -17.56 15.10 11.16
CA GLU A 284 -16.16 15.54 11.15
C GLU A 284 -15.29 14.57 10.36
N ILE A 285 -15.51 13.25 10.52
CA ILE A 285 -14.85 12.23 9.68
C ILE A 285 -15.17 12.49 8.20
N PHE A 286 -16.44 12.66 7.86
CA PHE A 286 -16.84 12.89 6.47
C PHE A 286 -16.28 14.18 5.88
N ASN A 287 -16.23 15.28 6.65
CA ASN A 287 -15.64 16.52 6.17
C ASN A 287 -14.14 16.35 5.85
N ASN A 288 -13.39 15.67 6.72
CA ASN A 288 -11.97 15.37 6.48
C ASN A 288 -11.76 14.51 5.22
N LEU A 289 -12.64 13.53 4.99
CA LEU A 289 -12.58 12.66 3.81
C LEU A 289 -12.97 13.40 2.53
N ILE A 290 -13.98 14.27 2.58
CA ILE A 290 -14.39 15.11 1.44
C ILE A 290 -13.22 15.99 0.98
N GLU A 291 -12.51 16.62 1.91
CA GLU A 291 -11.34 17.45 1.59
C GLU A 291 -10.23 16.62 0.93
N GLN A 292 -9.89 15.46 1.49
CA GLN A 292 -8.86 14.57 0.95
C GLN A 292 -9.21 14.00 -0.43
N LEU A 293 -10.46 13.56 -0.61
CA LEU A 293 -10.95 13.06 -1.91
C LEU A 293 -10.90 14.15 -2.97
N LYS A 294 -11.41 15.36 -2.68
CA LYS A 294 -11.37 16.48 -3.62
C LYS A 294 -9.95 16.86 -4.03
N ALA A 295 -9.02 16.89 -3.08
CA ALA A 295 -7.61 17.16 -3.36
C ALA A 295 -7.02 16.10 -4.30
N SER A 296 -7.34 14.82 -4.06
CA SER A 296 -6.79 13.70 -4.82
C SER A 296 -7.41 13.53 -6.21
N MET A 297 -8.68 13.89 -6.39
CA MET A 297 -9.41 13.74 -7.66
C MET A 297 -8.79 14.55 -8.81
N GLY A 298 -7.99 15.59 -8.52
CA GLY A 298 -7.29 16.37 -9.54
C GLY A 298 -6.25 15.54 -10.33
N ASP A 299 -5.64 14.56 -9.67
CA ASP A 299 -4.53 13.75 -10.22
C ASP A 299 -5.00 12.39 -10.77
N MET A 300 -6.31 12.14 -10.79
CA MET A 300 -6.89 10.87 -11.25
C MET A 300 -7.34 10.94 -12.72
N ASP A 301 -7.33 9.78 -13.38
CA ASP A 301 -7.71 9.67 -14.78
C ASP A 301 -9.22 9.44 -14.99
N GLU A 302 -9.75 10.00 -16.09
CA GLU A 302 -11.08 9.68 -16.62
C GLU A 302 -11.03 8.38 -17.43
N LYS A 303 -11.22 7.24 -16.76
CA LYS A 303 -11.13 5.91 -17.39
C LYS A 303 -12.02 4.87 -16.73
N VAL A 304 -12.11 3.70 -17.34
CA VAL A 304 -12.72 2.52 -16.72
C VAL A 304 -11.65 1.79 -15.90
N THR A 305 -11.88 1.62 -14.60
CA THR A 305 -11.11 0.65 -13.80
C THR A 305 -11.63 -0.75 -14.04
N GLY A 306 -12.94 -0.98 -13.87
CA GLY A 306 -13.55 -2.29 -14.06
C GLY A 306 -12.93 -3.34 -13.12
N TYR A 307 -12.48 -4.46 -13.69
CA TYR A 307 -11.84 -5.54 -12.98
C TYR A 307 -10.35 -5.30 -12.70
N VAL A 308 -10.00 -5.26 -11.41
CA VAL A 308 -8.64 -5.16 -10.89
C VAL A 308 -8.02 -6.56 -10.74
N ASP A 309 -7.15 -6.91 -11.69
CA ASP A 309 -6.38 -8.17 -11.78
C ASP A 309 -4.87 -7.97 -11.66
N SER A 310 -4.42 -6.74 -11.44
CA SER A 310 -3.01 -6.39 -11.31
C SER A 310 -2.80 -5.32 -10.24
N HIS A 311 -1.60 -5.27 -9.69
CA HIS A 311 -1.20 -4.21 -8.76
C HIS A 311 -1.26 -2.83 -9.42
N GLU A 312 -0.95 -2.74 -10.72
CA GLU A 312 -1.06 -1.49 -11.49
C GLU A 312 -2.47 -0.93 -11.51
N LYS A 313 -3.47 -1.77 -11.85
CA LYS A 313 -4.86 -1.34 -11.82
C LYS A 313 -5.32 -0.95 -10.41
N MET A 314 -4.75 -1.55 -9.36
CA MET A 314 -5.07 -1.22 -7.97
C MET A 314 -4.66 0.22 -7.62
N TYR A 315 -3.47 0.67 -8.00
CA TYR A 315 -3.05 2.06 -7.72
C TYR A 315 -3.45 3.06 -8.81
N SER A 316 -3.96 2.60 -9.94
CA SER A 316 -4.41 3.42 -11.06
C SER A 316 -5.95 3.49 -11.14
N LEU A 317 -6.60 3.69 -9.99
CA LEU A 317 -8.06 3.80 -9.88
C LEU A 317 -8.60 4.97 -10.72
N SER A 318 -9.79 4.78 -11.31
CA SER A 318 -10.45 5.83 -12.06
C SER A 318 -11.02 6.89 -11.14
N LYS A 319 -11.11 8.12 -11.66
CA LYS A 319 -11.75 9.23 -10.95
C LYS A 319 -13.22 8.97 -10.64
N ASP A 320 -13.88 8.09 -11.40
CA ASP A 320 -15.28 7.73 -11.15
C ASP A 320 -15.47 6.99 -9.83
N ILE A 321 -14.50 6.18 -9.39
CA ILE A 321 -14.57 5.53 -8.07
C ILE A 321 -14.56 6.60 -6.97
N ALA A 322 -13.70 7.61 -7.10
CA ALA A 322 -13.66 8.73 -6.15
C ALA A 322 -14.96 9.56 -6.19
N ARG A 323 -15.55 9.78 -7.38
CA ARG A 323 -16.85 10.46 -7.53
C ARG A 323 -17.96 9.73 -6.78
N VAL A 324 -18.02 8.40 -6.91
CA VAL A 324 -19.04 7.59 -6.23
C VAL A 324 -18.89 7.67 -4.72
N VAL A 325 -17.69 7.38 -4.19
CA VAL A 325 -17.46 7.43 -2.73
C VAL A 325 -17.75 8.82 -2.17
N LEU A 326 -17.37 9.88 -2.89
CA LEU A 326 -17.67 11.25 -2.50
C LEU A 326 -19.20 11.55 -2.54
N ALA A 327 -19.90 11.08 -3.57
CA ALA A 327 -21.34 11.22 -3.68
C ALA A 327 -22.08 10.46 -2.56
N ASP A 328 -21.64 9.25 -2.22
CA ASP A 328 -22.19 8.46 -1.12
C ASP A 328 -22.06 9.18 0.22
N ILE A 329 -20.89 9.77 0.50
CA ILE A 329 -20.66 10.59 1.70
C ILE A 329 -21.64 11.78 1.72
N TYR A 330 -21.74 12.53 0.60
CA TYR A 330 -22.67 13.64 0.52
C TYR A 330 -24.13 13.22 0.71
N MET A 331 -24.58 12.15 0.05
CA MET A 331 -25.93 11.64 0.17
C MET A 331 -26.24 11.20 1.60
N TYR A 332 -25.30 10.57 2.29
CA TYR A 332 -25.47 10.17 3.69
C TYR A 332 -25.54 11.37 4.64
N GLN A 333 -24.90 12.50 4.30
CA GLN A 333 -25.06 13.79 4.98
C GLN A 333 -26.31 14.58 4.54
N GLY A 334 -27.14 14.04 3.63
CA GLY A 334 -28.30 14.73 3.06
C GLY A 334 -27.95 15.85 2.05
N ARG A 335 -26.70 15.92 1.61
CA ARG A 335 -26.13 16.94 0.72
C ARG A 335 -26.30 16.56 -0.75
N TYR A 336 -27.56 16.37 -1.16
CA TYR A 336 -27.91 15.87 -2.49
C TYR A 336 -27.52 16.83 -3.64
N MET A 337 -27.46 18.14 -3.37
CA MET A 337 -27.02 19.13 -4.37
C MET A 337 -25.54 18.94 -4.74
N GLU A 338 -24.69 18.57 -3.79
CA GLU A 338 -23.27 18.30 -4.04
C GLU A 338 -23.03 16.90 -4.61
N ALA A 339 -23.86 15.91 -4.26
CA ALA A 339 -23.75 14.55 -4.78
C ALA A 339 -24.12 14.44 -6.26
N LYS A 340 -25.24 15.07 -6.64
CA LYS A 340 -25.80 15.00 -8.00
C LYS A 340 -24.77 15.21 -9.13
N PRO A 341 -24.00 16.32 -9.18
CA PRO A 341 -23.08 16.58 -10.30
C PRO A 341 -21.96 15.52 -10.42
N LEU A 342 -21.57 14.87 -9.31
CA LEU A 342 -20.58 13.79 -9.35
C LEU A 342 -21.14 12.55 -10.06
N LEU A 343 -22.39 12.19 -9.77
CA LEU A 343 -23.07 11.05 -10.40
C LEU A 343 -23.46 11.35 -11.85
N GLU A 344 -23.88 12.58 -12.15
CA GLU A 344 -24.17 13.03 -13.52
C GLU A 344 -22.96 12.93 -14.43
N GLU A 345 -21.76 13.28 -13.94
CA GLU A 345 -20.52 13.17 -14.71
C GLU A 345 -20.25 11.72 -15.15
N ILE A 346 -20.51 10.74 -14.28
CA ILE A 346 -20.38 9.31 -14.59
C ILE A 346 -21.40 8.92 -15.66
N VAL A 347 -22.67 9.30 -15.49
CA VAL A 347 -23.76 9.00 -16.43
C VAL A 347 -23.52 9.62 -17.80
N ASN A 348 -23.05 10.87 -17.86
CA ASN A 348 -22.83 11.61 -19.10
C ASN A 348 -21.55 11.17 -19.83
N SER A 349 -20.65 10.44 -19.16
CA SER A 349 -19.40 10.00 -19.75
C SER A 349 -19.52 8.94 -20.85
N ASN A 350 -20.61 8.16 -20.84
CA ASN A 350 -20.80 6.97 -21.66
C ASN A 350 -19.70 5.90 -21.52
N ARG A 351 -18.94 5.90 -20.40
CA ARG A 351 -17.92 4.87 -20.10
C ARG A 351 -18.51 3.52 -19.67
N TYR A 352 -19.76 3.53 -19.20
CA TYR A 352 -20.44 2.37 -18.63
C TYR A 352 -21.81 2.18 -19.27
N SER A 353 -22.34 0.97 -19.22
CA SER A 353 -23.68 0.65 -19.71
C SER A 353 -24.35 -0.42 -18.86
N LEU A 354 -25.69 -0.35 -18.78
CA LEU A 354 -26.48 -1.37 -18.10
C LEU A 354 -26.47 -2.69 -18.89
N VAL A 355 -26.43 -3.81 -18.17
CA VAL A 355 -26.55 -5.17 -18.70
C VAL A 355 -27.84 -5.85 -18.21
N ASN A 356 -28.43 -6.69 -19.08
CA ASN A 356 -29.79 -7.22 -18.92
C ASN A 356 -30.00 -8.19 -17.75
N ALA A 357 -28.95 -8.85 -17.26
CA ALA A 357 -29.05 -9.85 -16.19
C ALA A 357 -28.16 -9.48 -15.02
N THR A 358 -28.66 -9.66 -13.80
CA THR A 358 -27.90 -9.54 -12.54
C THR A 358 -26.71 -10.50 -12.49
N ASP A 359 -26.80 -11.63 -13.18
CA ASP A 359 -25.87 -12.75 -13.03
C ASP A 359 -24.66 -12.67 -13.99
N ASN A 360 -24.64 -11.70 -14.90
CA ASN A 360 -23.54 -11.48 -15.87
C ASN A 360 -22.60 -10.34 -15.44
N LEU A 361 -22.28 -10.28 -14.15
CA LEU A 361 -21.26 -9.37 -13.60
C LEU A 361 -19.88 -10.06 -13.62
N ASP A 362 -19.42 -10.43 -14.82
CA ASP A 362 -18.08 -11.00 -15.03
C ASP A 362 -17.00 -9.90 -15.14
N PRO A 363 -15.69 -10.24 -15.16
CA PRO A 363 -14.60 -9.27 -15.27
C PRO A 363 -14.67 -8.27 -16.44
N THR A 364 -15.40 -8.60 -17.50
CA THR A 364 -15.55 -7.81 -18.72
C THR A 364 -16.86 -7.00 -18.76
N CYS A 365 -17.68 -7.11 -17.71
CA CYS A 365 -18.97 -6.46 -17.64
C CYS A 365 -18.85 -4.93 -17.70
N SER A 366 -19.52 -4.31 -18.68
CA SER A 366 -19.55 -2.86 -18.91
C SER A 366 -20.32 -2.08 -17.84
N GLU A 367 -21.02 -2.76 -16.94
CA GLU A 367 -21.72 -2.15 -15.82
C GLU A 367 -20.82 -1.98 -14.59
N ILE A 368 -19.70 -2.71 -14.51
CA ILE A 368 -18.81 -2.68 -13.34
C ILE A 368 -17.95 -1.42 -13.40
N ILE A 369 -18.08 -0.58 -12.36
CA ILE A 369 -17.18 0.56 -12.16
C ILE A 369 -15.89 0.10 -11.50
N TRP A 370 -16.00 -0.74 -10.47
CA TRP A 370 -14.88 -1.33 -9.76
C TRP A 370 -15.20 -2.71 -9.20
N SER A 371 -14.39 -3.69 -9.54
CA SER A 371 -14.36 -5.01 -8.92
C SER A 371 -12.92 -5.52 -8.76
N GLN A 372 -12.74 -6.53 -7.92
CA GLN A 372 -11.43 -7.13 -7.64
C GLN A 372 -11.52 -8.66 -7.61
N ALA A 373 -10.44 -9.30 -8.06
CA ALA A 373 -10.27 -10.75 -8.02
C ALA A 373 -10.19 -11.29 -6.58
N ILE A 374 -10.76 -12.48 -6.36
CA ILE A 374 -10.61 -13.24 -5.11
C ILE A 374 -9.46 -14.26 -5.30
N ASN A 375 -8.24 -13.90 -4.88
CA ASN A 375 -7.06 -14.76 -5.05
C ASN A 375 -6.95 -15.92 -4.04
N SER A 376 -7.83 -15.99 -3.04
CA SER A 376 -7.82 -17.05 -2.03
C SER A 376 -9.21 -17.25 -1.42
N PRO A 377 -10.00 -18.23 -1.88
CA PRO A 377 -11.22 -18.66 -1.19
C PRO A 377 -10.91 -19.40 0.14
N THR A 378 -9.72 -19.26 0.74
CA THR A 378 -9.25 -20.06 1.89
C THR A 378 -9.89 -19.71 3.24
N ARG A 379 -11.14 -19.24 3.22
CA ARG A 379 -12.09 -19.36 4.33
C ARG A 379 -13.42 -20.01 3.90
N ALA A 380 -13.41 -20.79 2.82
CA ALA A 380 -14.50 -21.64 2.34
C ALA A 380 -14.83 -22.84 3.26
N ASN A 381 -14.71 -22.66 4.59
CA ASN A 381 -15.47 -23.48 5.54
C ASN A 381 -16.84 -22.85 5.84
N ASP A 382 -17.10 -21.61 5.42
CA ASP A 382 -18.45 -21.06 5.38
C ASP A 382 -19.07 -21.37 4.01
N ASN A 383 -19.99 -22.34 3.96
CA ASN A 383 -20.84 -22.68 2.81
C ASN A 383 -21.83 -21.55 2.41
N VAL A 384 -21.46 -20.28 2.62
CA VAL A 384 -22.31 -19.15 2.27
C VAL A 384 -21.92 -18.66 0.89
N VAL A 385 -22.72 -19.03 -0.09
CA VAL A 385 -22.74 -18.38 -1.41
C VAL A 385 -23.30 -16.97 -1.18
N ILE A 386 -22.40 -15.98 -1.01
CA ILE A 386 -22.78 -14.56 -0.81
C ILE A 386 -22.72 -13.79 -2.14
N SER A 387 -22.63 -14.47 -3.28
CA SER A 387 -22.60 -13.81 -4.59
C SER A 387 -23.10 -14.74 -5.69
N TYR A 388 -23.67 -14.15 -6.75
CA TYR A 388 -23.85 -14.85 -8.02
C TYR A 388 -22.50 -15.20 -8.68
N ASN A 389 -21.39 -14.58 -8.25
CA ASN A 389 -20.04 -14.79 -8.76
C ASN A 389 -19.00 -14.94 -7.63
N ASN A 390 -18.71 -16.19 -7.23
CA ASN A 390 -17.78 -16.55 -6.15
C ASN A 390 -16.30 -16.14 -6.38
N TYR A 391 -15.97 -15.49 -7.50
CA TYR A 391 -14.61 -15.11 -7.87
C TYR A 391 -14.37 -13.59 -7.88
N LEU A 392 -15.42 -12.78 -7.64
CA LEU A 392 -15.35 -11.33 -7.72
C LEU A 392 -15.87 -10.65 -6.47
N CYS A 393 -15.17 -9.61 -6.04
CA CYS A 393 -15.68 -8.64 -5.08
C CYS A 393 -16.03 -7.37 -5.84
N ILE A 394 -17.33 -7.05 -5.93
CA ILE A 394 -17.83 -5.87 -6.65
C ILE A 394 -17.98 -4.74 -5.64
N TYR A 395 -17.42 -3.57 -5.93
CA TYR A 395 -17.52 -2.40 -5.06
C TYR A 395 -18.60 -1.44 -5.54
N GLN A 396 -18.78 -1.32 -6.86
CA GLN A 396 -19.74 -0.40 -7.45
C GLN A 396 -20.16 -0.80 -8.87
N THR A 397 -21.44 -0.58 -9.18
CA THR A 397 -22.00 -0.74 -10.51
C THR A 397 -22.63 0.55 -11.04
N TYR A 398 -22.73 0.65 -12.37
CA TYR A 398 -23.40 1.76 -13.05
C TYR A 398 -24.91 1.78 -12.79
N GLY A 399 -25.54 0.61 -12.64
CA GLY A 399 -26.95 0.54 -12.24
C GLY A 399 -27.20 1.19 -10.87
N ASP A 400 -26.30 0.96 -9.92
CA ASP A 400 -26.39 1.59 -8.61
C ASP A 400 -26.13 3.11 -8.65
N VAL A 401 -25.23 3.58 -9.52
CA VAL A 401 -25.03 5.03 -9.79
C VAL A 401 -26.32 5.67 -10.30
N LEU A 402 -27.03 5.03 -11.23
CA LEU A 402 -28.31 5.53 -11.73
C LEU A 402 -29.38 5.60 -10.63
N LEU A 403 -29.42 4.61 -9.72
CA LEU A 403 -30.34 4.63 -8.59
C LEU A 403 -29.98 5.70 -7.56
N SER A 404 -28.69 5.93 -7.30
CA SER A 404 -28.21 7.03 -6.45
C SER A 404 -28.52 8.40 -7.07
N LEU A 405 -28.42 8.54 -8.40
CA LEU A 405 -28.81 9.75 -9.10
C LEU A 405 -30.33 9.96 -9.09
N ALA A 406 -31.12 8.87 -9.22
CA ALA A 406 -32.56 8.93 -9.06
C ALA A 406 -32.97 9.40 -7.65
N GLU A 407 -32.29 8.91 -6.60
CA GLU A 407 -32.48 9.38 -5.22
C GLU A 407 -32.18 10.88 -5.12
N CYS A 408 -31.04 11.34 -5.65
CA CYS A 408 -30.68 12.76 -5.64
C CYS A 408 -31.74 13.61 -6.34
N GLU A 409 -32.21 13.21 -7.53
CA GLU A 409 -33.23 13.94 -8.27
C GLU A 409 -34.55 14.03 -7.49
N ASN A 410 -35.01 12.94 -6.89
CA ASN A 410 -36.23 12.96 -6.07
C ASN A 410 -36.07 13.87 -4.84
N LYS A 411 -34.94 13.80 -4.13
CA LYS A 411 -34.66 14.64 -2.97
C LYS A 411 -34.51 16.13 -3.32
N LEU A 412 -34.21 16.43 -4.58
CA LEU A 412 -34.17 17.78 -5.15
C LEU A 412 -35.49 18.18 -5.86
N ASN A 413 -36.57 17.42 -5.64
CA ASN A 413 -37.92 17.66 -6.18
C ASN A 413 -38.02 17.56 -7.71
N ASN A 414 -37.20 16.71 -8.33
CA ASN A 414 -37.22 16.43 -9.77
C ASN A 414 -37.68 14.99 -10.05
N ASP A 415 -38.93 14.71 -9.69
CA ASP A 415 -39.53 13.37 -9.81
C ASP A 415 -39.54 12.82 -11.23
N THR A 416 -39.61 13.69 -12.24
CA THR A 416 -39.54 13.29 -13.65
C THR A 416 -38.21 12.60 -13.95
N LYS A 417 -37.08 13.25 -13.62
CA LYS A 417 -35.75 12.65 -13.84
C LYS A 417 -35.50 11.47 -12.94
N ALA A 418 -35.96 11.53 -11.69
CA ALA A 418 -35.86 10.41 -10.76
C ALA A 418 -36.52 9.14 -11.33
N LYS A 419 -37.74 9.26 -11.85
CA LYS A 419 -38.46 8.15 -12.50
C LYS A 419 -37.77 7.67 -13.77
N GLU A 420 -37.18 8.58 -14.56
CA GLU A 420 -36.44 8.21 -15.77
C GLU A 420 -35.23 7.32 -15.44
N TYR A 421 -34.38 7.72 -14.49
CA TYR A 421 -33.21 6.93 -14.09
C TYR A 421 -33.58 5.61 -13.41
N MET A 422 -34.55 5.63 -12.51
CA MET A 422 -35.08 4.42 -11.87
C MET A 422 -35.65 3.43 -12.90
N SER A 423 -36.46 3.92 -13.84
CA SER A 423 -37.10 3.08 -14.87
C SER A 423 -36.09 2.47 -15.85
N GLN A 424 -34.96 3.15 -16.12
CA GLN A 424 -33.88 2.57 -16.92
C GLN A 424 -33.34 1.29 -16.27
N VAL A 425 -33.03 1.35 -14.97
CA VAL A 425 -32.54 0.19 -14.23
C VAL A 425 -33.60 -0.90 -14.14
N ALA A 426 -34.83 -0.55 -13.77
CA ALA A 426 -35.95 -1.50 -13.67
C ALA A 426 -36.20 -2.25 -14.99
N THR A 427 -36.25 -1.50 -16.10
CA THR A 427 -36.52 -2.06 -17.44
C THR A 427 -35.36 -2.94 -17.90
N THR A 428 -34.12 -2.47 -17.78
CA THR A 428 -32.96 -3.25 -18.25
C THR A 428 -32.78 -4.53 -17.44
N LYS A 429 -32.97 -4.49 -16.11
CA LYS A 429 -32.85 -5.66 -15.24
C LYS A 429 -34.07 -6.58 -15.26
N GLY A 430 -35.18 -6.17 -15.89
CA GLY A 430 -36.44 -6.92 -15.87
C GLY A 430 -37.05 -7.04 -14.48
N ILE A 431 -36.89 -6.02 -13.63
CA ILE A 431 -37.40 -6.00 -12.26
C ILE A 431 -38.62 -5.07 -12.20
N GLU A 432 -39.78 -5.64 -11.92
CA GLU A 432 -41.00 -4.88 -11.65
C GLU A 432 -40.95 -4.25 -10.26
N THR A 433 -41.38 -2.99 -10.16
CA THR A 433 -41.59 -2.29 -8.88
C THR A 433 -43.07 -2.16 -8.60
N THR A 434 -43.46 -2.29 -7.33
CA THR A 434 -44.86 -2.25 -6.88
C THR A 434 -45.22 -0.94 -6.18
N SER A 435 -44.23 -0.24 -5.65
CA SER A 435 -44.44 1.05 -5.00
C SER A 435 -44.70 2.19 -5.99
N THR A 436 -45.62 3.09 -5.64
CA THR A 436 -45.81 4.37 -6.35
C THR A 436 -44.92 5.49 -5.81
N ASP A 437 -44.41 5.34 -4.59
CA ASP A 437 -43.37 6.21 -4.03
C ASP A 437 -42.01 5.85 -4.63
N ILE A 438 -41.30 6.86 -5.14
CA ILE A 438 -40.05 6.67 -5.91
C ILE A 438 -38.94 6.09 -5.04
N ILE A 439 -38.80 6.55 -3.78
CA ILE A 439 -37.74 6.08 -2.89
C ILE A 439 -37.99 4.63 -2.46
N ALA A 440 -39.23 4.26 -2.17
CA ALA A 440 -39.60 2.88 -1.90
C ALA A 440 -39.44 1.98 -3.16
N ALA A 441 -39.74 2.47 -4.36
CA ALA A 441 -39.48 1.73 -5.60
C ALA A 441 -37.97 1.53 -5.85
N ILE A 442 -37.14 2.54 -5.57
CA ILE A 442 -35.66 2.39 -5.58
C ILE A 442 -35.22 1.34 -4.56
N SER A 443 -35.86 1.30 -3.38
CA SER A 443 -35.59 0.28 -2.35
C SER A 443 -35.86 -1.13 -2.87
N GLU A 444 -36.98 -1.35 -3.56
CA GLU A 444 -37.32 -2.65 -4.17
C GLU A 444 -36.29 -3.09 -5.21
N LEU A 445 -35.82 -2.15 -6.06
CA LEU A 445 -34.77 -2.43 -7.05
C LEU A 445 -33.44 -2.78 -6.38
N ARG A 446 -33.01 -1.96 -5.42
CA ARG A 446 -31.78 -2.20 -4.62
C ARG A 446 -31.82 -3.55 -3.92
N HIS A 447 -32.97 -3.93 -3.35
CA HIS A 447 -33.14 -5.24 -2.71
C HIS A 447 -32.88 -6.43 -3.68
N ARG A 448 -33.05 -6.24 -4.99
CA ARG A 448 -32.84 -7.29 -5.98
C ARG A 448 -31.43 -7.33 -6.56
N ILE A 449 -30.68 -6.22 -6.50
CA ILE A 449 -29.38 -6.10 -7.18
C ILE A 449 -28.19 -5.88 -6.25
N GLN A 450 -28.40 -5.48 -4.98
CA GLN A 450 -27.35 -4.95 -4.10
C GLN A 450 -26.63 -6.01 -3.25
N ILE A 451 -26.98 -7.30 -3.40
CA ILE A 451 -26.35 -8.42 -2.66
C ILE A 451 -24.82 -8.43 -2.89
N ASP A 452 -24.35 -8.11 -4.10
CA ASP A 452 -22.95 -8.30 -4.48
C ASP A 452 -21.99 -7.18 -4.07
N PHE A 453 -22.47 -5.98 -3.75
CA PHE A 453 -21.64 -4.80 -3.45
C PHE A 453 -22.02 -4.03 -2.16
N GLY A 454 -23.14 -4.39 -1.51
CA GLY A 454 -23.53 -3.84 -0.21
C GLY A 454 -23.97 -2.37 -0.24
N GLY A 455 -24.33 -1.82 0.93
CA GLY A 455 -24.76 -0.43 1.13
C GLY A 455 -26.27 -0.23 1.21
N TYR A 456 -27.06 -1.30 1.22
CA TYR A 456 -28.52 -1.21 1.27
C TYR A 456 -28.99 -0.68 2.63
N PHE A 457 -28.32 -1.05 3.71
CA PHE A 457 -28.61 -0.52 5.04
C PHE A 457 -28.34 0.99 5.12
N ALA A 458 -27.22 1.44 4.54
CA ALA A 458 -26.89 2.87 4.48
C ALA A 458 -27.96 3.66 3.71
N PHE A 459 -28.43 3.13 2.57
CA PHE A 459 -29.55 3.67 1.80
C PHE A 459 -30.84 3.75 2.64
N LEU A 460 -31.24 2.64 3.27
CA LEU A 460 -32.45 2.59 4.09
C LEU A 460 -32.40 3.61 5.23
N LYS A 461 -31.23 3.83 5.84
CA LYS A 461 -31.06 4.81 6.92
C LYS A 461 -31.16 6.25 6.43
N ARG A 462 -30.39 6.62 5.40
CA ARG A 462 -30.40 8.02 4.88
C ARG A 462 -31.75 8.41 4.26
N THR A 463 -32.54 7.43 3.83
CA THR A 463 -33.88 7.66 3.28
C THR A 463 -35.00 7.57 4.31
N GLY A 464 -34.71 7.14 5.55
CA GLY A 464 -35.70 6.98 6.62
C GLY A 464 -36.56 5.71 6.52
N LEU A 465 -36.20 4.76 5.64
CA LEU A 465 -36.93 3.51 5.43
C LEU A 465 -36.50 2.37 6.38
N ALA A 466 -35.35 2.48 7.05
CA ALA A 466 -34.76 1.37 7.81
C ALA A 466 -35.69 0.78 8.88
N GLN A 467 -36.32 1.60 9.72
CA GLN A 467 -37.19 1.11 10.79
C GLN A 467 -38.44 0.41 10.26
N SER A 468 -39.10 1.00 9.27
CA SER A 468 -40.32 0.42 8.67
C SER A 468 -40.04 -0.83 7.86
N THR A 469 -38.92 -0.87 7.14
CA THR A 469 -38.56 -2.00 6.26
C THR A 469 -38.01 -3.18 7.06
N LEU A 470 -37.22 -2.92 8.11
CA LEU A 470 -36.51 -3.96 8.86
C LEU A 470 -37.09 -4.25 10.24
N GLY A 471 -38.08 -3.47 10.70
CA GLY A 471 -38.68 -3.63 12.02
C GLY A 471 -37.71 -3.28 13.17
N LEU A 472 -36.79 -2.35 12.92
CA LEU A 472 -35.74 -1.97 13.86
C LEU A 472 -36.13 -0.78 14.75
N GLU A 473 -35.62 -0.77 15.98
CA GLU A 473 -35.64 0.38 16.87
C GLU A 473 -34.54 1.39 16.51
N GLU A 474 -34.70 2.65 16.94
CA GLU A 474 -33.77 3.75 16.60
C GLU A 474 -32.31 3.42 16.93
N TYR A 475 -32.05 2.84 18.11
CA TYR A 475 -30.69 2.50 18.53
C TYR A 475 -30.06 1.38 17.68
N GLN A 476 -30.88 0.58 16.99
CA GLN A 476 -30.46 -0.54 16.14
C GLN A 476 -30.10 -0.09 14.72
N LEU A 477 -30.25 1.21 14.41
CA LEU A 477 -29.73 1.83 13.20
C LEU A 477 -28.20 1.95 13.21
N LEU A 478 -27.58 1.74 14.38
CA LEU A 478 -26.14 1.60 14.54
C LEU A 478 -25.81 0.23 15.13
N PHE A 479 -24.75 -0.38 14.63
CA PHE A 479 -24.17 -1.58 15.24
C PHE A 479 -23.49 -1.21 16.56
N PRO A 480 -23.40 -2.13 17.52
CA PRO A 480 -22.58 -1.91 18.70
C PRO A 480 -21.11 -1.75 18.31
N ILE A 481 -20.36 -0.95 19.06
CA ILE A 481 -18.90 -0.96 19.03
C ILE A 481 -18.42 -2.31 19.59
N PRO A 482 -17.42 -2.98 18.97
CA PRO A 482 -16.89 -4.23 19.50
C PRO A 482 -16.46 -4.08 20.96
N GLN A 483 -16.82 -5.04 21.81
CA GLN A 483 -16.51 -4.93 23.23
C GLN A 483 -15.00 -4.86 23.51
N ASP A 484 -14.18 -5.55 22.72
CA ASP A 484 -12.72 -5.51 22.85
C ASP A 484 -12.17 -4.09 22.65
N GLU A 485 -12.74 -3.32 21.72
CA GLU A 485 -12.35 -1.92 21.48
C GLU A 485 -12.73 -1.03 22.67
N VAL A 486 -13.99 -1.13 23.14
CA VAL A 486 -14.46 -0.39 24.32
C VAL A 486 -13.62 -0.72 25.57
N SER A 487 -13.11 -1.95 25.66
CA SER A 487 -12.31 -2.39 26.81
C SER A 487 -10.85 -1.95 26.73
N ARG A 488 -10.30 -1.71 25.53
CA ARG A 488 -8.89 -1.38 25.29
C ARG A 488 -8.64 0.11 25.12
N ASN A 489 -9.52 0.81 24.39
CA ASN A 489 -9.34 2.21 24.05
C ASN A 489 -10.06 3.09 25.08
N PRO A 490 -9.33 3.85 25.93
CA PRO A 490 -9.94 4.68 26.97
C PRO A 490 -10.80 5.83 26.43
N TYR A 491 -10.68 6.15 25.13
CA TYR A 491 -11.47 7.18 24.46
C TYR A 491 -12.73 6.62 23.78
N MET A 492 -12.98 5.32 23.92
CA MET A 492 -14.13 4.67 23.30
C MET A 492 -15.28 4.45 24.27
N THR A 493 -16.48 4.66 23.76
CA THR A 493 -17.74 4.42 24.46
C THR A 493 -18.64 3.55 23.59
N GLN A 494 -19.51 2.78 24.22
CA GLN A 494 -20.49 1.96 23.51
C GLN A 494 -21.56 2.86 22.85
N ASN A 495 -22.13 2.41 21.74
CA ASN A 495 -23.31 3.04 21.13
C ASN A 495 -24.53 2.95 22.06
N PRO A 496 -25.44 3.95 22.02
CA PRO A 496 -26.66 3.91 22.80
C PRO A 496 -27.43 2.59 22.63
N GLY A 497 -28.06 2.11 23.70
CA GLY A 497 -28.82 0.84 23.69
C GLY A 497 -27.99 -0.43 23.94
N TYR A 498 -26.66 -0.39 23.79
CA TYR A 498 -25.80 -1.57 23.92
C TYR A 498 -24.96 -1.62 25.21
N GLY A 499 -24.98 -0.56 26.02
CA GLY A 499 -24.13 -0.39 27.20
C GLY A 499 -24.59 -1.12 28.48
N ALA A 500 -25.64 -1.94 28.43
CA ALA A 500 -26.19 -2.62 29.59
C ALA A 500 -26.32 -4.13 29.36
N THR A 501 -25.23 -4.86 29.60
CA THR A 501 -25.33 -6.23 30.11
C THR A 501 -24.52 -6.31 31.40
N THR A 502 -25.23 -6.16 32.52
CA THR A 502 -24.80 -6.70 33.80
C THR A 502 -24.37 -8.15 33.60
N ARG A 503 -23.11 -8.45 33.88
CA ARG A 503 -22.65 -9.83 34.11
C ARG A 503 -23.33 -10.41 35.34
#